data_AF-A0A9E3GVY6-F1
#
_entry.id   AF-A0A9E3GVY6-F1
#
_cell.length_a   1.000
_cell.length_b   1.000
_cell.length_c   1.000
_cell.angle_alpha   90.00
_cell.angle_beta   90.00
_cell.angle_gamma   90.00
#
_symmetry.space_group_name_H-M   'P 1'
#
loop_
_entity.id
_entity.type
_entity.pdbx_description
1 polymer ?
#
loop_
_entity_poly.entity_id
_entity_poly.type
_entity_poly.pdbx_seq_one_letter_code
_entity_poly.pdbx_strand_id
1 'polypeptide(L)'
;LVDREAPEDADDQSRVPAAAATFRAVLSHEVTSALRATIRAGVEAGEPETSLSERVGEVFRDLKGPVVEQVVDQHLARVYGFGQLDVWRSVGIDRSRWVLGQEPRCPANRCRLNDQDGGVPLGQEYPSGDTVPPAHDGCTCGLAPDGTGAPTG
;
A
#
# COMPACT_ATOMS: atom_id res chain seq x y z
N LEU A 1 14.91 -1.29 42.64
CA LEU A 1 14.84 -2.43 41.71
C LEU A 1 14.76 -1.82 40.34
N VAL A 2 15.86 -1.90 39.61
CA VAL A 2 16.14 -1.12 38.39
C VAL A 2 15.16 -1.52 37.30
N ASP A 3 14.68 -0.51 36.59
CA ASP A 3 13.95 -0.57 35.33
C ASP A 3 14.49 -1.65 34.40
N ARG A 4 13.56 -2.42 33.81
CA ARG A 4 13.79 -3.13 32.55
C ARG A 4 12.66 -2.73 31.63
N GLU A 5 12.81 -1.56 31.02
CA GLU A 5 12.14 -1.24 29.75
C GLU A 5 12.41 -2.41 28.79
N ALA A 6 11.34 -2.97 28.23
CA ALA A 6 11.44 -3.95 27.17
C ALA A 6 12.10 -3.28 25.95
N PRO A 7 12.88 -4.00 25.13
CA PRO A 7 13.46 -3.43 23.94
C PRO A 7 12.37 -3.33 22.86
N GLU A 8 11.55 -2.27 22.89
CA GLU A 8 10.44 -2.06 21.94
C GLU A 8 10.86 -1.39 20.63
N ASP A 9 12.07 -0.82 20.53
CA ASP A 9 12.39 0.15 19.48
C ASP A 9 13.20 -0.35 18.27
N ALA A 10 13.81 -1.54 18.32
CA ALA A 10 14.79 -1.93 17.30
C ALA A 10 14.16 -2.45 16.00
N ASP A 11 13.01 -3.12 16.07
CA ASP A 11 12.31 -3.66 14.89
C ASP A 11 11.52 -2.56 14.15
N ASP A 12 10.92 -1.63 14.90
CA ASP A 12 10.13 -0.50 14.37
C ASP A 12 10.99 0.49 13.56
N GLN A 13 12.15 0.88 14.10
CA GLN A 13 13.10 1.74 13.40
C GLN A 13 13.69 1.11 12.12
N SER A 14 13.63 -0.22 11.99
CA SER A 14 14.10 -0.92 10.78
C SER A 14 13.05 -0.93 9.66
N ARG A 15 11.76 -0.85 10.00
CA ARG A 15 10.64 -0.88 9.04
C ARG A 15 10.36 0.48 8.40
N VAL A 16 10.59 1.58 9.12
CA VAL A 16 10.40 2.95 8.59
C VAL A 16 11.28 3.24 7.36
N PRO A 17 12.60 2.95 7.35
CA PRO A 17 13.44 3.09 6.17
C PRO A 17 12.99 2.23 4.98
N ALA A 18 12.48 1.02 5.25
CA ALA A 18 12.00 0.09 4.21
C ALA A 18 10.69 0.57 3.56
N ALA A 19 9.76 1.10 4.35
CA ALA A 19 8.51 1.69 3.85
C ALA A 19 8.79 2.93 3.00
N ALA A 20 9.64 3.85 3.48
CA ALA A 20 10.05 5.04 2.73
C ALA A 20 10.78 4.69 1.43
N ALA A 21 11.64 3.67 1.45
CA ALA A 21 12.32 3.18 0.25
C ALA A 21 11.33 2.60 -0.77
N THR A 22 10.35 1.80 -0.31
CA THR A 22 9.29 1.24 -1.15
C THR A 22 8.44 2.34 -1.78
N PHE A 23 7.98 3.31 -0.99
CA PHE A 23 7.22 4.46 -1.48
C PHE A 23 7.97 5.23 -2.56
N ARG A 24 9.23 5.59 -2.28
CA ARG A 24 10.10 6.26 -3.24
C ARG A 24 10.23 5.45 -4.53
N ALA A 25 10.45 4.14 -4.43
CA ALA A 25 10.63 3.28 -5.59
C ALA A 25 9.37 3.24 -6.46
N VAL A 26 8.18 3.05 -5.87
CA VAL A 26 6.90 3.03 -6.58
C VAL A 26 6.63 4.37 -7.26
N LEU A 27 6.69 5.48 -6.50
CA LEU A 27 6.41 6.80 -7.07
C LEU A 27 7.42 7.18 -8.18
N SER A 28 8.70 6.86 -7.97
CA SER A 28 9.73 7.09 -8.99
C SER A 28 9.46 6.25 -10.25
N HIS A 29 9.02 5.00 -10.09
CA HIS A 29 8.68 4.14 -11.22
C HIS A 29 7.52 4.72 -12.02
N GLU A 30 6.41 5.10 -11.38
CA GLU A 30 5.24 5.68 -12.06
C GLU A 30 5.62 6.93 -12.87
N VAL A 31 6.32 7.88 -12.24
CA VAL A 31 6.76 9.11 -12.89
C VAL A 31 7.71 8.82 -14.05
N THR A 32 8.74 8.00 -13.84
CA THR A 32 9.75 7.75 -14.88
C THR A 32 9.22 6.88 -16.01
N SER A 33 8.32 5.95 -15.75
CA SER A 33 7.67 5.10 -16.75
C SER A 33 6.79 5.93 -17.67
N ALA A 34 5.91 6.75 -17.10
CA ALA A 34 5.02 7.63 -17.87
C ALA A 34 5.79 8.63 -18.75
N LEU A 35 6.80 9.30 -18.18
CA LEU A 35 7.63 10.25 -18.94
C LEU A 35 8.42 9.55 -20.06
N ARG A 36 9.02 8.40 -19.77
CA ARG A 36 9.79 7.63 -20.77
C ARG A 36 8.91 7.15 -21.91
N ALA A 37 7.72 6.65 -21.61
CA ALA A 37 6.76 6.19 -22.61
C ALA A 37 6.34 7.34 -23.54
N THR A 38 5.99 8.49 -22.97
CA THR A 38 5.60 9.69 -23.74
C THR A 38 6.73 10.21 -24.61
N ILE A 39 7.94 10.35 -24.05
CA ILE A 39 9.09 10.84 -24.80
C ILE A 39 9.43 9.89 -25.95
N ARG A 40 9.46 8.58 -25.68
CA ARG A 40 9.73 7.57 -26.71
C ARG A 40 8.71 7.63 -27.84
N ALA A 41 7.42 7.68 -27.51
CA ALA A 41 6.35 7.73 -28.51
C ALA A 41 6.48 8.97 -29.42
N GLY A 42 6.77 10.14 -28.86
CA GLY A 42 6.92 11.36 -29.67
C GLY A 42 8.18 11.35 -30.54
N VAL A 43 9.31 10.82 -30.02
CA VAL A 43 10.54 10.64 -30.81
C VAL A 43 10.32 9.66 -31.97
N GLU A 44 9.67 8.52 -31.72
CA GLU A 44 9.36 7.51 -32.74
C GLU A 44 8.39 8.05 -33.82
N ALA A 45 7.47 8.92 -33.43
CA ALA A 45 6.54 9.58 -34.34
C ALA A 45 7.17 10.76 -35.13
N GLY A 46 8.42 11.15 -34.82
CA GLY A 46 9.07 12.30 -35.44
C GLY A 46 8.39 13.63 -35.10
N GLU A 47 7.77 13.73 -33.93
CA GLU A 47 7.11 14.96 -33.49
C GLU A 47 8.13 16.11 -33.39
N PRO A 48 7.75 17.35 -33.79
CA PRO A 48 8.59 18.51 -33.55
C PRO A 48 8.73 18.77 -32.04
N GLU A 49 9.86 19.35 -31.65
CA GLU A 49 10.21 19.62 -30.25
C GLU A 49 9.10 20.33 -29.46
N THR A 50 8.41 21.29 -30.08
CA THR A 50 7.33 22.05 -29.45
C THR A 50 6.15 21.16 -29.07
N SER A 51 5.73 20.26 -29.97
CA SER A 51 4.62 19.33 -29.71
C SER A 51 5.01 18.29 -28.66
N LEU A 52 6.25 17.80 -28.70
CA LEU A 52 6.77 16.90 -27.68
C LEU A 52 6.78 17.57 -26.30
N SER A 53 7.20 18.84 -26.24
CA SER A 53 7.24 19.63 -25.00
C SER A 53 5.85 19.86 -24.41
N GLU A 54 4.86 20.18 -25.24
CA GLU A 54 3.46 20.33 -24.83
C GLU A 54 2.91 19.04 -24.23
N ARG A 55 3.13 17.91 -24.91
CA ARG A 55 2.69 16.58 -24.48
C ARG A 55 3.35 16.14 -23.17
N VAL A 56 4.65 16.39 -23.01
CA VAL A 56 5.35 16.14 -21.74
C VAL A 56 4.79 17.04 -20.63
N GLY A 57 4.45 18.30 -20.93
CA GLY A 57 3.82 19.22 -20.00
C GLY A 57 2.44 18.76 -19.50
N GLU A 58 1.65 18.13 -20.37
CA GLU A 58 0.38 17.47 -20.01
C GLU A 58 0.61 16.31 -19.03
N VAL A 59 1.53 15.41 -19.37
CA VAL A 59 1.87 14.27 -18.50
C VAL A 59 2.36 14.73 -17.14
N PHE A 60 3.18 15.80 -17.07
CA PHE A 60 3.60 16.35 -15.79
C PHE A 60 2.44 16.87 -14.93
N ARG A 61 1.41 17.46 -15.53
CA ARG A 61 0.23 17.94 -14.80
C ARG A 61 -0.57 16.77 -14.22
N ASP A 62 -0.77 15.72 -15.02
CA ASP A 62 -1.49 14.51 -14.57
C ASP A 62 -0.71 13.78 -13.47
N LEU A 63 0.61 13.67 -13.63
CA LEU A 63 1.48 13.03 -12.65
C LEU A 63 1.46 13.77 -11.31
N LYS A 64 1.56 15.12 -11.33
CA LYS A 64 1.66 15.92 -10.10
C LYS A 64 0.37 15.97 -9.27
N GLY A 65 -0.78 15.75 -9.89
CA GLY A 65 -2.07 15.75 -9.19
C GLY A 65 -2.52 14.31 -8.92
N PRO A 66 -3.50 13.79 -9.69
CA PRO A 66 -4.19 12.55 -9.37
C PRO A 66 -3.29 11.33 -9.13
N VAL A 67 -2.19 11.18 -9.90
CA VAL A 67 -1.31 10.01 -9.76
C VAL A 67 -0.52 10.04 -8.45
N VAL A 68 0.10 11.17 -8.12
CA VAL A 68 0.81 11.33 -6.84
C VAL A 68 -0.15 11.15 -5.67
N GLU A 69 -1.32 11.79 -5.71
CA GLU A 69 -2.33 11.68 -4.66
C GLU A 69 -2.74 10.21 -4.45
N GLN A 70 -3.04 9.49 -5.53
CA GLN A 70 -3.40 8.08 -5.46
C GLN A 70 -2.29 7.20 -4.85
N VAL A 71 -1.03 7.37 -5.28
CA VAL A 71 0.09 6.57 -4.75
C VAL A 71 0.33 6.88 -3.27
N VAL A 72 0.20 8.14 -2.86
CA VAL A 72 0.31 8.56 -1.46
C VAL A 72 -0.79 7.93 -0.62
N ASP A 73 -2.05 8.03 -1.04
CA ASP A 73 -3.20 7.48 -0.31
C ASP A 73 -3.05 5.97 -0.09
N GLN A 74 -2.65 5.25 -1.15
CA GLN A 74 -2.38 3.82 -1.04
C GLN A 74 -1.28 3.51 -0.04
N HIS A 75 -0.18 4.26 -0.08
CA HIS A 75 0.95 4.01 0.81
C HIS A 75 0.60 4.30 2.27
N LEU A 76 -0.08 5.43 2.54
CA LEU A 76 -0.52 5.80 3.88
C LEU A 76 -1.51 4.77 4.45
N ALA A 77 -2.46 4.31 3.64
CA ALA A 77 -3.41 3.28 4.05
C ALA A 77 -2.71 1.95 4.41
N ARG A 78 -1.67 1.53 3.67
CA ARG A 78 -0.89 0.33 4.02
C ARG A 78 -0.14 0.50 5.34
N VAL A 79 0.54 1.64 5.52
CA VAL A 79 1.27 1.93 6.77
C VAL A 79 0.30 1.93 7.96
N TYR A 80 -0.88 2.54 7.82
CA TYR A 80 -1.94 2.45 8.82
C TYR A 80 -2.39 1.00 9.09
N GLY A 81 -2.57 0.20 8.03
CA GLY A 81 -2.86 -1.24 8.13
C GLY A 81 -1.81 -2.00 8.95
N PHE A 82 -0.53 -1.80 8.66
CA PHE A 82 0.56 -2.45 9.40
C PHE A 82 0.60 -2.03 10.87
N GLY A 83 0.35 -0.74 11.17
CA GLY A 83 0.25 -0.26 12.55
C GLY A 83 -0.87 -0.97 13.33
N GLN A 84 -2.01 -1.26 12.71
CA GLN A 84 -3.06 -2.07 13.34
C GLN A 84 -2.58 -3.49 13.66
N LEU A 85 -1.86 -4.15 12.73
CA LEU A 85 -1.31 -5.49 12.96
C LEU A 85 -0.32 -5.50 14.14
N ASP A 86 0.54 -4.48 14.24
CA ASP A 86 1.52 -4.37 15.32
C ASP A 86 0.83 -4.17 16.69
N VAL A 87 -0.19 -3.30 16.76
CA VAL A 87 -1.00 -3.14 17.98
C VAL A 87 -1.70 -4.43 18.35
N TRP A 88 -2.36 -5.12 17.40
CA TRP A 88 -3.03 -6.39 17.67
C TRP A 88 -2.08 -7.46 18.20
N ARG A 89 -0.89 -7.57 17.61
CA ARG A 89 0.16 -8.48 18.09
C ARG A 89 0.57 -8.16 19.54
N SER A 90 0.72 -6.88 19.88
CA SER A 90 1.12 -6.45 21.22
C SER A 90 0.12 -6.83 22.32
N VAL A 91 -1.17 -6.98 21.97
CA VAL A 91 -2.25 -7.34 22.91
C VAL A 91 -2.68 -8.81 22.80
N GLY A 92 -1.89 -9.65 22.14
CA GLY A 92 -2.13 -11.09 22.05
C GLY A 92 -3.18 -11.51 21.02
N ILE A 93 -3.54 -10.65 20.07
CA ILE A 93 -4.30 -11.07 18.88
C ILE A 93 -3.31 -11.60 17.85
N ASP A 94 -3.56 -12.80 17.32
CA ASP A 94 -2.66 -13.48 16.38
C ASP A 94 -3.26 -13.65 14.98
N ARG A 95 -4.51 -13.20 14.76
CA ARG A 95 -5.22 -13.29 13.49
C ARG A 95 -5.97 -12.02 13.13
N SER A 96 -6.04 -11.75 11.83
CA SER A 96 -6.87 -10.69 11.25
C SER A 96 -7.73 -11.24 10.14
N ARG A 97 -8.92 -10.68 9.94
CA ARG A 97 -9.75 -10.92 8.76
C ARG A 97 -9.90 -9.65 7.93
N TRP A 98 -10.05 -9.83 6.63
CA TRP A 98 -10.39 -8.76 5.71
C TRP A 98 -11.85 -8.34 5.91
N VAL A 99 -12.15 -7.05 5.80
CA VAL A 99 -13.51 -6.52 5.90
C VAL A 99 -13.79 -5.68 4.66
N LEU A 100 -14.81 -6.08 3.89
CA LEU A 100 -15.19 -5.38 2.67
C LEU A 100 -15.65 -3.94 2.95
N GLY A 101 -15.10 -2.99 2.18
CA GLY A 101 -15.55 -1.61 2.16
C GLY A 101 -16.81 -1.43 1.31
N GLN A 102 -17.22 -0.17 1.14
CA GLN A 102 -18.39 0.20 0.34
C GLN A 102 -18.02 0.58 -1.10
N GLU A 103 -16.83 0.21 -1.58
CA GLU A 103 -16.40 0.58 -2.92
C GLU A 103 -17.30 -0.03 -4.00
N PRO A 104 -17.61 0.73 -5.07
CA PRO A 104 -18.54 0.28 -6.09
C PRO A 104 -17.97 -0.82 -7.00
N ARG A 105 -16.63 -0.94 -7.10
CA ARG A 105 -15.96 -1.92 -7.98
C ARG A 105 -14.66 -2.44 -7.40
N CYS A 106 -14.54 -3.76 -7.31
CA CYS A 106 -13.30 -4.47 -7.03
C CYS A 106 -12.87 -5.27 -8.27
N PRO A 107 -11.70 -4.99 -8.88
CA PRO A 107 -11.19 -5.77 -10.01
C PRO A 107 -11.02 -7.24 -9.66
N ALA A 108 -11.52 -8.13 -10.54
CA ALA A 108 -11.38 -9.58 -10.42
C ALA A 108 -11.81 -10.18 -9.06
N ASN A 109 -12.71 -9.50 -8.33
CA ASN A 109 -13.17 -9.93 -7.01
C ASN A 109 -12.07 -10.13 -5.95
N ARG A 110 -10.90 -9.49 -6.10
CA ARG A 110 -9.74 -9.68 -5.21
C ARG A 110 -10.08 -9.51 -3.72
N CYS A 111 -10.73 -8.41 -3.34
CA CYS A 111 -11.12 -8.14 -1.96
C CYS A 111 -12.11 -9.19 -1.42
N ARG A 112 -13.01 -9.69 -2.28
CA ARG A 112 -13.99 -10.72 -1.89
C ARG A 112 -13.32 -12.04 -1.59
N LEU A 113 -12.26 -12.40 -2.32
CA LEU A 113 -11.47 -13.59 -2.03
C LEU A 113 -10.77 -13.46 -0.67
N ASN A 114 -10.25 -12.28 -0.35
CA ASN A 114 -9.63 -12.01 0.95
C ASN A 114 -10.64 -12.11 2.11
N ASP A 115 -11.84 -11.55 1.94
CA ASP A 115 -12.94 -11.64 2.92
C ASP A 115 -13.40 -13.09 3.14
N GLN A 116 -13.47 -13.88 2.07
CA GLN A 116 -13.89 -15.28 2.11
C GLN A 116 -12.89 -16.22 2.79
N ASP A 117 -11.60 -15.84 2.83
CA ASP A 117 -10.55 -16.63 3.51
C ASP A 117 -10.72 -16.60 5.04
N GLY A 118 -11.49 -15.65 5.56
CA GLY A 118 -11.72 -15.47 6.99
C GLY A 118 -10.51 -14.90 7.70
N GLY A 119 -10.30 -15.29 8.96
CA GLY A 119 -9.10 -14.91 9.69
C GLY A 119 -7.87 -15.61 9.14
N VAL A 120 -6.78 -14.87 8.98
CA VAL A 120 -5.43 -15.37 8.67
C VAL A 120 -4.45 -14.89 9.75
N PRO A 121 -3.34 -15.59 10.00
CA PRO A 121 -2.26 -15.11 10.87
C PRO A 121 -1.81 -13.67 10.55
N LEU A 122 -1.54 -12.86 11.58
CA LEU A 122 -1.09 -11.47 11.37
C LEU A 122 0.21 -11.40 10.57
N GLY A 123 0.18 -10.66 9.46
CA GLY A 123 1.32 -10.51 8.56
C GLY A 123 1.37 -11.52 7.41
N GLN A 124 0.46 -12.51 7.39
CA GLN A 124 0.31 -13.40 6.25
C GLN A 124 -0.38 -12.67 5.08
N GLU A 125 0.06 -12.95 3.85
CA GLU A 125 -0.63 -12.50 2.64
C GLU A 125 -2.01 -13.17 2.53
N TYR A 126 -3.02 -12.36 2.18
CA TYR A 126 -4.32 -12.85 1.74
C TYR A 126 -4.25 -13.40 0.31
N PRO A 127 -5.31 -14.07 -0.21
CA PRO A 127 -5.34 -14.58 -1.59
C PRO A 127 -5.01 -13.57 -2.70
N SER A 128 -5.20 -12.26 -2.47
CA SER A 128 -4.79 -11.22 -3.42
C SER A 128 -3.27 -11.01 -3.51
N GLY A 129 -2.50 -11.54 -2.55
CA GLY A 129 -1.08 -11.27 -2.34
C GLY A 129 -0.83 -10.06 -1.43
N ASP A 130 -1.87 -9.35 -0.98
CA ASP A 130 -1.72 -8.21 -0.07
C ASP A 130 -1.81 -8.66 1.39
N THR A 131 -0.98 -8.11 2.26
CA THR A 131 -1.07 -8.32 3.72
C THR A 131 -2.09 -7.40 4.39
N VAL A 132 -2.25 -6.19 3.82
CA VAL A 132 -3.14 -5.13 4.32
C VAL A 132 -3.79 -4.41 3.14
N PRO A 133 -5.00 -3.85 3.28
CA PRO A 133 -5.57 -2.96 2.27
C PRO A 133 -4.66 -1.73 2.02
N PRO A 134 -4.73 -1.11 0.82
CA PRO A 134 -5.58 -1.46 -0.31
C PRO A 134 -4.99 -2.53 -1.25
N ALA A 135 -5.86 -3.42 -1.76
CA ALA A 135 -5.51 -4.43 -2.77
C ALA A 135 -5.61 -3.92 -4.23
N HIS A 136 -6.20 -2.74 -4.42
CA HIS A 136 -6.35 -2.07 -5.71
C HIS A 136 -6.63 -0.57 -5.50
N ASP A 137 -6.57 0.18 -6.59
CA ASP A 137 -6.90 1.60 -6.62
C ASP A 137 -8.33 1.87 -6.10
N GLY A 138 -8.46 2.81 -5.17
CA GLY A 138 -9.75 3.18 -4.56
C GLY A 138 -10.38 2.14 -3.63
N CYS A 139 -9.63 1.12 -3.20
CA CYS A 139 -10.13 0.14 -2.24
C CYS A 139 -10.39 0.78 -0.87
N THR A 140 -11.60 0.58 -0.31
CA THR A 140 -12.01 1.11 1.00
C THR A 140 -12.14 0.01 2.06
N CYS A 141 -11.64 -1.19 1.77
CA CYS A 141 -11.62 -2.30 2.70
C CYS A 141 -10.78 -2.00 3.94
N GLY A 142 -11.11 -2.68 5.04
CA GLY A 142 -10.38 -2.62 6.30
C GLY A 142 -9.92 -4.00 6.76
N LEU A 143 -9.33 -4.02 7.96
CA LEU A 143 -9.00 -5.24 8.69
C LEU A 143 -9.73 -5.22 10.03
N ALA A 144 -10.06 -6.41 10.52
CA ALA A 144 -10.56 -6.60 11.87
C ALA A 144 -9.79 -7.74 12.56
N PRO A 145 -9.62 -7.71 13.89
CA PRO A 145 -9.09 -8.84 14.63
C PRO A 145 -10.03 -10.05 14.48
N ASP A 146 -9.48 -11.25 14.28
CA ASP A 146 -10.25 -12.49 14.12
C ASP A 146 -9.79 -13.59 15.10
N GLY A 147 -10.00 -13.30 16.37
CA GLY A 147 -9.62 -14.18 17.47
C GLY A 147 -9.08 -13.36 18.64
N THR A 148 -9.18 -13.94 19.83
CA THR A 148 -8.37 -13.54 20.98
C THR A 148 -7.37 -14.67 21.18
N GLY A 149 -6.06 -14.41 21.08
CA GLY A 149 -5.09 -15.35 21.61
C GLY A 149 -5.40 -15.54 23.09
N ALA A 150 -5.47 -16.79 23.55
CA ALA A 150 -5.66 -17.07 24.96
C ALA A 150 -4.56 -16.33 25.75
N PRO A 151 -4.88 -15.68 26.89
CA PRO A 151 -3.85 -15.07 27.71
C PRO A 151 -2.89 -16.17 28.16
N THR A 152 -1.62 -16.06 27.76
CA THR A 152 -0.53 -16.86 28.33
C THR A 152 -0.36 -16.43 29.79
N GLY A 153 -1.08 -17.10 30.68
CA GLY A 153 -0.83 -17.12 32.12
C GLY A 153 0.21 -18.15 32.51
#